data_AF-A0A6B2TBS6-F1
#
_entry.id   AF-A0A6B2TBS6-F1
#
_cell.length_a   1.000
_cell.length_b   1.000
_cell.length_c   1.000
_cell.angle_alpha   90.00
_cell.angle_beta   90.00
_cell.angle_gamma   90.00
#
_symmetry.space_group_name_H-M   'P 1'
#
loop_
_entity.id
_entity.type
_entity.pdbx_description
1 polymer ?
#
loop_
_entity_poly.entity_id
_entity_poly.type
_entity_poly.pdbx_seq_one_letter_code
_entity_poly.pdbx_strand_id
1 'polypeptide(L)'
;PRTTEWTGLARLLFAGRGAGGRGIDVAPPAPLAVGPEEFERVMAKNRNPVLAVVDFPAMPGAELRPLVDPVPLSPVSMVWRKGLIHPGVTALREAAASLAAEEGWLERPPDGWLPATDALIMMRGGGSGRGRGRCGGTGGEG
;
A
#
# COMPACT_ATOMS: atom_id res chain seq x y z
N PRO A 1 3.83 2.44 -19.77
CA PRO A 1 4.38 3.01 -18.51
C PRO A 1 4.45 1.94 -17.41
N ARG A 2 5.60 1.77 -16.73
CA ARG A 2 5.76 0.75 -15.67
C ARG A 2 5.22 1.17 -14.29
N THR A 3 4.83 2.45 -14.14
CA THR A 3 4.35 3.06 -12.88
C THR A 3 2.86 3.43 -12.92
N THR A 4 2.06 2.77 -13.76
CA THR A 4 0.64 3.13 -13.97
C THR A 4 -0.17 3.14 -12.68
N GLU A 5 0.12 2.21 -11.76
CA GLU A 5 -0.48 2.14 -10.44
C GLU A 5 -0.19 3.41 -9.61
N TRP A 6 1.08 3.81 -9.51
CA TRP A 6 1.52 5.02 -8.81
C TRP A 6 0.91 6.30 -9.40
N THR A 7 0.85 6.40 -10.73
CA THR A 7 0.19 7.53 -11.39
C THR A 7 -1.33 7.52 -11.15
N GLY A 8 -1.94 6.34 -11.09
CA GLY A 8 -3.35 6.19 -10.72
C GLY A 8 -3.63 6.65 -9.30
N LEU A 9 -2.81 6.21 -8.33
CA LEU A 9 -2.88 6.65 -6.94
C LEU A 9 -2.75 8.17 -6.82
N ALA A 10 -1.76 8.77 -7.48
CA ALA A 10 -1.56 10.22 -7.46
C ALA A 10 -2.79 10.97 -7.99
N ARG A 11 -3.41 10.50 -9.08
CA ARG A 11 -4.64 11.10 -9.61
C ARG A 11 -5.79 11.02 -8.62
N LEU A 12 -5.97 9.88 -7.96
CA LEU A 12 -7.02 9.72 -6.94
C LEU A 12 -6.75 10.60 -5.71
N LEU A 13 -5.49 10.69 -5.27
CA LEU A 13 -5.08 11.48 -4.11
C LEU A 13 -5.33 12.98 -4.31
N PHE A 14 -5.06 13.49 -5.51
CA PHE A 14 -5.16 14.92 -5.82
C PHE A 14 -6.50 15.32 -6.47
N ALA A 15 -7.36 14.36 -6.82
CA ALA A 15 -8.69 14.65 -7.34
C ALA A 15 -9.49 15.53 -6.36
N GLY A 16 -9.98 16.68 -6.84
CA GLY A 16 -10.80 17.61 -6.06
C GLY A 16 -10.02 18.63 -5.21
N ARG A 17 -8.69 18.51 -5.05
CA ARG A 17 -7.87 19.51 -4.33
C ARG A 17 -7.51 20.75 -5.16
N GLY A 18 -7.75 20.72 -6.47
CA GLY A 18 -7.53 21.84 -7.39
C GLY A 18 -8.68 22.85 -7.49
N ALA A 19 -9.87 22.55 -6.95
CA ALA A 19 -11.04 23.42 -7.02
C ALA A 19 -11.01 24.50 -5.92
N GLY A 20 -9.96 25.33 -5.92
CA GLY A 20 -9.78 26.39 -4.91
C GLY A 20 -8.46 27.18 -5.00
N GLY A 21 -7.66 26.98 -6.04
CA GLY A 21 -6.48 27.82 -6.34
C GLY A 21 -5.15 27.39 -5.72
N ARG A 22 -5.07 26.23 -5.03
CA ARG A 22 -3.79 25.63 -4.56
C ARG A 22 -3.80 24.09 -4.66
N GLY A 23 -4.12 23.56 -5.84
CA GLY A 23 -4.09 22.11 -6.11
C GLY A 23 -2.70 21.60 -6.48
N ILE A 24 -2.46 20.32 -6.23
CA ILE A 24 -1.31 19.60 -6.77
C ILE A 24 -1.75 18.95 -8.09
N ASP A 25 -1.11 19.34 -9.19
CA ASP A 25 -1.39 18.78 -10.52
C ASP A 25 -0.35 17.72 -10.90
N VAL A 26 -0.80 16.68 -11.61
CA VAL A 26 0.10 15.63 -12.12
C VAL A 26 0.93 16.20 -13.25
N ALA A 27 2.26 16.23 -13.07
CA ALA A 27 3.19 16.68 -14.09
C ALA A 27 3.12 15.82 -15.38
N PRO A 28 3.49 16.39 -16.55
CA PRO A 28 3.63 15.62 -17.77
C PRO A 28 4.58 14.43 -17.59
N PRO A 29 4.36 13.29 -18.29
CA PRO A 29 5.24 12.14 -18.20
C PRO A 29 6.70 12.50 -18.51
N ALA A 30 7.60 12.13 -17.60
CA ALA A 30 9.05 12.24 -17.80
C ALA A 30 9.65 10.87 -18.15
N PRO A 31 10.83 10.84 -18.82
CA PRO A 31 11.60 9.60 -18.98
C PRO A 31 11.83 8.95 -17.62
N LEU A 32 11.79 7.61 -17.60
CA LEU A 32 12.08 6.85 -16.38
C LEU A 32 13.54 7.03 -16.03
N ALA A 33 13.81 7.61 -14.87
CA ALA A 33 15.15 7.62 -14.31
C ALA A 33 15.46 6.25 -13.67
N VAL A 34 16.56 5.64 -14.11
CA VAL A 34 17.09 4.39 -13.56
C VAL A 34 18.31 4.73 -12.71
N GLY A 35 18.16 4.53 -11.39
CA GLY A 35 19.21 4.79 -10.43
C GLY A 35 19.32 6.26 -9.99
N PRO A 36 20.12 6.52 -8.94
CA PRO A 36 20.17 7.81 -8.26
C PRO A 36 20.69 8.94 -9.17
N GLU A 37 21.75 8.70 -9.96
CA GLU A 37 22.35 9.72 -10.81
C GLU A 37 21.42 10.21 -11.93
N GLU A 38 20.67 9.30 -12.55
CA GLU A 38 19.68 9.67 -13.57
C GLU A 38 18.50 10.40 -12.93
N PHE A 39 18.10 9.99 -11.72
CA PHE A 39 17.01 10.63 -10.98
C PHE A 39 17.37 12.06 -10.59
N GLU A 40 18.57 12.28 -10.05
CA GLU A 40 19.11 13.61 -9.74
C GLU A 40 19.13 14.51 -10.98
N ARG A 41 19.59 13.99 -12.12
CA ARG A 41 19.62 14.75 -13.39
C ARG A 41 18.21 15.16 -13.84
N VAL A 42 17.24 14.26 -13.75
CA VAL A 42 15.85 14.54 -14.10
C VAL A 42 15.24 15.57 -13.14
N MET A 43 15.51 15.44 -11.84
CA MET A 43 15.04 16.38 -10.82
C MET A 43 15.64 17.78 -11.02
N ALA A 44 16.95 17.88 -11.27
CA ALA A 44 17.62 19.14 -11.55
C ALA A 44 17.08 19.83 -12.81
N LYS A 45 16.76 19.05 -13.85
CA LYS A 45 16.24 19.57 -15.12
C LYS A 45 14.78 20.02 -15.03
N ASN A 46 13.90 19.16 -14.51
CA ASN A 46 12.46 19.37 -14.56
C ASN A 46 11.95 20.16 -13.35
N ARG A 47 12.63 20.04 -12.20
CA ARG A 47 12.28 20.68 -10.92
C ARG A 47 10.84 20.42 -10.47
N ASN A 48 10.23 19.34 -10.95
CA ASN A 48 8.92 18.89 -10.54
C ASN A 48 9.08 17.99 -9.31
N PRO A 49 8.32 18.20 -8.22
CA PRO A 49 8.28 17.27 -7.11
C PRO A 49 7.83 15.87 -7.56
N VAL A 50 8.39 14.84 -6.93
CA VAL A 50 8.01 13.45 -7.19
C VAL A 50 7.37 12.87 -5.93
N LEU A 51 6.29 12.13 -6.11
CA LEU A 51 5.70 11.35 -5.03
C LEU A 51 6.64 10.17 -4.72
N ALA A 52 7.11 10.10 -3.48
CA ALA A 52 8.02 9.08 -3.00
C ALA A 52 7.51 8.47 -1.69
N VAL A 53 7.96 7.27 -1.38
CA VAL A 53 7.74 6.65 -0.05
C VAL A 53 8.63 7.33 1.00
N VAL A 54 8.23 7.25 2.26
CA VAL A 54 8.92 7.93 3.38
C VAL A 54 10.39 7.51 3.55
N ASP A 55 10.75 6.29 3.15
CA ASP A 55 12.12 5.75 3.23
C ASP A 55 12.94 5.98 1.95
N PHE A 56 12.53 6.91 1.09
CA PHE A 56 13.29 7.23 -0.11
C PHE A 56 14.67 7.81 0.26
N PRO A 57 15.77 7.38 -0.41
CA PRO A 57 17.10 7.87 -0.09
C PRO A 57 17.22 9.39 -0.18
N ALA A 58 17.99 9.99 0.74
CA ALA A 58 18.31 11.41 0.65
C ALA A 58 19.06 11.72 -0.65
N MET A 59 18.73 12.85 -1.28
CA MET A 59 19.35 13.28 -2.53
C MET A 59 19.89 14.71 -2.39
N PRO A 60 21.11 14.99 -2.88
CA PRO A 60 21.64 16.34 -2.94
C PRO A 60 20.69 17.31 -3.67
N GLY A 61 20.42 18.46 -3.06
CA GLY A 61 19.58 19.50 -3.66
C GLY A 61 18.07 19.21 -3.64
N ALA A 62 17.63 18.12 -2.99
CA ALA A 62 16.22 17.82 -2.77
C ALA A 62 15.92 17.66 -1.28
N GLU A 63 14.67 17.89 -0.91
CA GLU A 63 14.17 17.69 0.45
C GLU A 63 12.90 16.86 0.39
N LEU A 64 12.78 15.88 1.29
CA LEU A 64 11.55 15.11 1.46
C LEU A 64 10.55 15.93 2.27
N ARG A 65 9.38 16.17 1.68
CA ARG A 65 8.27 16.85 2.34
C ARG A 65 7.12 15.86 2.52
N PRO A 66 6.70 15.56 3.75
CA PRO A 66 5.62 14.61 3.98
C PRO A 66 4.27 15.20 3.51
N LEU A 67 3.44 14.36 2.93
CA LEU A 67 2.03 14.67 2.68
C LEU A 67 1.25 14.29 3.92
N VAL A 68 0.72 15.30 4.63
CA VAL A 68 0.10 15.12 5.96
C VAL A 68 -1.38 15.49 6.02
N ASP A 69 -1.90 16.17 4.99
CA ASP A 69 -3.31 16.56 4.93
C ASP A 69 -3.92 16.12 3.60
N PRO A 70 -4.49 14.91 3.55
CA PRO A 70 -4.35 13.79 4.49
C PRO A 70 -3.07 12.97 4.24
N VAL A 71 -2.74 12.08 5.17
CA VAL A 71 -1.63 11.13 5.06
C VAL A 71 -2.01 10.01 4.09
N PRO A 72 -1.37 9.88 2.91
CA PRO A 72 -1.70 8.82 1.97
C PRO A 72 -1.16 7.47 2.48
N LEU A 73 -2.04 6.47 2.54
CA LEU A 73 -1.70 5.11 2.92
C LEU A 73 -1.75 4.20 1.68
N SER A 74 -0.86 3.21 1.62
CA SER A 74 -0.85 2.18 0.60
C SER A 74 -0.80 0.81 1.28
N PRO A 75 -1.82 -0.05 1.14
CA PRO A 75 -1.83 -1.34 1.80
C PRO A 75 -0.76 -2.26 1.21
N VAL A 76 -0.12 -3.07 2.07
CA VAL A 76 0.77 -4.16 1.65
C VAL A 76 0.03 -5.47 1.87
N SER A 77 -0.01 -6.32 0.84
CA SER A 77 -0.74 -7.58 0.87
C SER A 77 0.21 -8.77 0.78
N MET A 78 0.00 -9.78 1.61
CA MET A 78 0.62 -11.10 1.46
C MET A 78 -0.25 -11.99 0.56
N VAL A 79 0.33 -12.55 -0.50
CA VAL A 79 -0.38 -13.37 -1.49
C VAL A 79 0.30 -14.73 -1.67
N TRP A 80 -0.50 -15.77 -1.90
CA TRP A 80 -0.01 -17.13 -2.18
C TRP A 80 -0.93 -17.84 -3.18
N ARG A 81 -0.46 -18.97 -3.73
CA ARG A 81 -1.24 -19.75 -4.70
C ARG A 81 -2.52 -20.27 -4.06
N LYS A 82 -3.64 -20.13 -4.78
CA LYS A 82 -4.93 -20.69 -4.36
C LYS A 82 -4.81 -22.20 -4.15
N GLY A 83 -5.35 -22.69 -3.04
CA GLY A 83 -5.31 -24.12 -2.69
C GLY A 83 -3.97 -24.60 -2.10
N LEU A 84 -2.97 -23.73 -1.97
CA LEU A 84 -1.72 -24.07 -1.28
C LEU A 84 -1.99 -24.22 0.22
N ILE A 85 -1.79 -25.45 0.73
CA ILE A 85 -1.80 -25.75 2.16
C ILE A 85 -0.35 -26.06 2.54
N HIS A 86 0.31 -25.12 3.20
CA HIS A 86 1.72 -25.24 3.58
C HIS A 86 1.93 -24.69 5.00
N PRO A 87 2.59 -25.43 5.90
CA PRO A 87 2.75 -25.00 7.30
C PRO A 87 3.49 -23.66 7.41
N GLY A 88 4.44 -23.37 6.52
CA GLY A 88 5.12 -22.08 6.48
C GLY A 88 4.20 -20.89 6.15
N VAL A 89 3.18 -21.09 5.29
CA VAL A 89 2.19 -20.02 5.01
C VAL A 89 1.29 -19.81 6.23
N THR A 90 0.92 -20.89 6.92
CA THR A 90 0.19 -20.80 8.19
C THR A 90 0.99 -20.03 9.24
N ALA A 91 2.26 -20.40 9.46
CA ALA A 91 3.14 -19.74 10.42
C ALA A 91 3.33 -18.25 10.10
N LEU A 92 3.54 -17.87 8.83
CA LEU A 92 3.64 -16.47 8.42
C LEU A 92 2.35 -15.68 8.70
N ARG A 93 1.18 -16.27 8.42
CA ARG A 93 -0.11 -15.64 8.69
C ARG A 93 -0.35 -15.44 10.18
N GLU A 94 0.01 -16.41 11.01
CA GLU A 94 -0.12 -16.32 12.46
C GLU A 94 0.82 -15.27 13.05
N ALA A 95 2.09 -15.26 12.62
CA ALA A 95 3.05 -14.24 13.04
C ALA A 95 2.61 -12.83 12.63
N ALA A 96 2.19 -12.66 11.38
CA ALA A 96 1.68 -11.37 10.89
C ALA A 96 0.41 -10.92 11.63
N ALA A 97 -0.51 -11.85 11.95
CA ALA A 97 -1.70 -11.52 12.73
C ALA A 97 -1.37 -11.12 14.18
N SER A 98 -0.42 -11.79 14.81
CA SER A 98 0.06 -11.44 16.15
C SER A 98 0.66 -10.04 16.17
N LEU A 99 1.61 -9.76 15.27
CA LEU A 99 2.25 -8.46 15.17
C LEU A 99 1.25 -7.36 14.79
N ALA A 100 0.33 -7.63 13.86
CA ALA A 100 -0.70 -6.67 13.48
C ALA A 100 -1.63 -6.29 14.64
N ALA A 101 -1.93 -7.23 15.54
CA ALA A 101 -2.75 -6.97 16.72
C ALA A 101 -1.97 -6.22 17.81
N GLU A 102 -0.68 -6.53 17.99
CA GLU A 102 0.20 -5.87 18.96
C GLU A 102 0.50 -4.42 18.56
N GLU A 103 0.76 -4.19 17.27
CA GLU A 103 1.24 -2.90 16.74
C GLU A 103 0.15 -2.11 15.99
N GLY A 104 -1.10 -2.60 15.97
CA GLY A 104 -2.23 -1.91 15.36
C GLY A 104 -2.12 -1.72 13.84
N TRP A 105 -1.44 -2.60 13.09
CA TRP A 105 -1.12 -2.40 11.67
C TRP A 105 -2.33 -2.16 10.75
N LEU A 106 -3.49 -2.70 11.12
CA LEU A 106 -4.72 -2.58 10.33
C LEU A 106 -5.65 -1.46 10.84
N GLU A 107 -5.24 -0.75 11.89
CA GLU A 107 -5.95 0.44 12.37
C GLU A 107 -5.66 1.61 11.45
N ARG A 108 -6.71 2.20 10.87
CA ARG A 108 -6.56 3.37 10.02
C ARG A 108 -6.42 4.61 10.89
N PRO A 109 -5.32 5.39 10.78
CA PRO A 109 -5.19 6.64 11.51
C PRO A 109 -6.27 7.65 11.09
N PRO A 110 -6.68 8.59 11.97
CA PRO A 110 -7.79 9.51 11.71
C PRO A 110 -7.59 10.39 10.46
N ASP A 111 -6.35 10.76 10.16
CA ASP A 111 -5.89 11.57 9.03
C ASP A 111 -5.45 10.70 7.83
N GLY A 112 -5.60 9.38 7.93
CA GLY A 112 -5.24 8.42 6.89
C GLY A 112 -6.20 8.45 5.71
N TRP A 113 -5.65 8.62 4.51
CA TRP A 113 -6.38 8.54 3.25
C TRP A 113 -5.99 7.28 2.47
N LEU A 114 -7.00 6.59 1.96
CA LEU A 114 -6.90 5.40 1.11
C LEU A 114 -7.86 5.56 -0.07
N PRO A 115 -7.52 5.03 -1.26
CA PRO A 115 -8.50 4.79 -2.31
C PRO A 115 -9.69 3.97 -1.78
N ALA A 116 -10.90 4.27 -2.27
CA ALA A 116 -12.11 3.58 -1.80
C ALA A 116 -12.05 2.06 -2.02
N THR A 117 -11.44 1.62 -3.13
CA THR A 117 -11.21 0.21 -3.44
C THR A 117 -10.32 -0.47 -2.39
N ASP A 118 -9.27 0.22 -1.93
CA ASP A 118 -8.34 -0.33 -0.94
C ASP A 118 -8.99 -0.41 0.43
N ALA A 119 -9.78 0.61 0.80
CA ALA A 119 -10.58 0.58 2.02
C ALA A 119 -11.55 -0.62 2.04
N LEU A 120 -12.20 -0.94 0.91
CA LEU A 120 -13.07 -2.11 0.79
C LEU A 120 -12.31 -3.44 0.98
N ILE A 121 -11.09 -3.54 0.46
CA ILE A 121 -10.24 -4.73 0.62
C ILE A 121 -9.83 -4.89 2.09
N MET A 122 -9.40 -3.81 2.74
CA MET A 122 -8.99 -3.84 4.15
C MET A 122 -10.14 -4.21 5.10
N MET A 123 -11.36 -3.70 4.86
CA MET A 123 -12.54 -4.12 5.65
C MET A 123 -12.91 -5.60 5.45
N ARG A 124 -12.74 -6.12 4.23
CA ARG A 124 -13.11 -7.51 3.91
C ARG A 124 -12.09 -8.53 4.39
N GLY A 125 -10.82 -8.14 4.56
CA GLY A 125 -9.73 -9.00 5.02
C GLY A 125 -9.77 -9.35 6.52
N GLY A 126 -10.50 -8.59 7.35
CA GLY A 126 -10.60 -8.81 8.80
C GLY A 126 -11.53 -9.95 9.25
N GLY A 127 -12.20 -10.62 8.30
CA GLY A 127 -13.27 -11.58 8.59
C GLY A 127 -12.98 -13.03 8.20
N SER A 128 -12.69 -13.86 9.20
CA SER A 128 -13.09 -15.28 9.27
C SER A 128 -12.56 -16.27 8.21
N GLY A 129 -11.52 -17.01 8.60
CA GLY A 129 -11.27 -18.39 8.16
C GLY A 129 -11.52 -19.42 9.27
N ARG A 130 -12.61 -19.32 10.05
CA ARG A 130 -12.99 -20.41 10.98
C ARG A 130 -13.81 -21.46 10.23
N GLY A 131 -13.12 -22.36 9.52
CA GLY A 131 -13.70 -23.63 9.11
C GLY A 131 -13.89 -24.52 10.34
N ARG A 132 -15.12 -24.61 10.87
CA ARG A 132 -15.48 -25.60 11.88
C ARG A 132 -15.40 -26.98 11.24
N GLY A 133 -14.34 -27.73 11.53
CA GLY A 133 -14.31 -29.17 11.33
C GLY A 133 -15.39 -29.79 12.21
N ARG A 134 -16.43 -30.35 11.61
CA ARG A 134 -17.40 -31.18 12.32
C ARG A 134 -16.80 -32.57 12.42
N CYS A 135 -16.15 -32.86 13.54
CA CYS A 135 -15.91 -34.24 13.97
C CYS A 135 -17.26 -34.91 14.17
N GLY A 136 -17.55 -35.92 13.37
CA GLY A 136 -18.67 -36.84 13.55
C GLY A 136 -18.15 -38.24 13.30
N GLY A 137 -17.51 -38.81 14.31
CA GLY A 137 -17.24 -40.24 14.34
C GLY A 137 -18.52 -40.98 14.72
N THR A 138 -18.80 -42.05 14.01
CA THR A 138 -19.45 -43.24 14.56
C THR A 138 -18.76 -44.43 13.93
N GLY A 139 -17.99 -45.15 14.74
CA GLY A 139 -17.58 -46.51 14.44
C GLY A 139 -18.77 -47.46 14.48
N GLY A 140 -18.55 -48.66 13.94
CA GLY A 140 -19.50 -49.76 13.95
C GLY A 140 -18.94 -50.91 13.11
N GLU A 141 -18.10 -51.71 13.73
CA GLU A 141 -17.69 -53.04 13.27
C GLU A 141 -18.92 -53.95 13.09
N GLY A 142 -18.83 -54.89 12.13
CA GLY A 142 -19.81 -55.93 11.86
C GLY A 142 -19.76 -56.40 10.41
#